data_AF-A0A8B7N5D4-F1
#
_entry.id   AF-A0A8B7N5D4-F1
#
_cell.length_a   1.000
_cell.length_b   1.000
_cell.length_c   1.000
_cell.angle_alpha   90.00
_cell.angle_beta   90.00
_cell.angle_gamma   90.00
#
_symmetry.space_group_name_H-M   'P 1'
#
loop_
_entity.id
_entity.type
_entity.pdbx_description
1 polymer ?
#
loop_
_entity_poly.entity_id
_entity_poly.type
_entity_poly.pdbx_seq_one_letter_code
_entity_poly.pdbx_strand_id
1 'polypeptide(L)'
;MGSLVRVLPALVAAISCFTALAIDVPSPRNLNAYNNSAADGPYYEFLDYAPDLRDQGMDNSIKVVCGTGVWLLYDGYYYGVEKEGPALFANGYGCANYTNSYYYDKISSLRYAGSPNGFDNAYYNLYEGGGFTGNEFKGNKNAPDVSYLDMKVSSLITSGESPWTFFTGQNYTGEAKCVYPNVINSDGVTMHYYVAGSMQYYMGLADNSIRSVAKGCLSDNIIGHPH
;
A
#
# COMPACT_ATOMS: atom_id res chain seq x y z
N MET A 1 13.72 -27.61 -69.16
CA MET A 1 13.76 -28.37 -67.89
C MET A 1 14.82 -27.70 -67.04
N GLY A 2 14.59 -26.89 -66.02
CA GLY A 2 13.52 -26.79 -65.03
C GLY A 2 14.23 -26.74 -63.68
N SER A 3 13.93 -25.72 -62.85
CA SER A 3 14.36 -25.59 -61.43
C SER A 3 15.87 -25.29 -61.18
N LEU A 4 16.35 -24.57 -60.16
CA LEU A 4 15.84 -24.11 -58.86
C LEU A 4 16.64 -22.87 -58.39
N VAL A 5 15.92 -21.85 -57.91
CA VAL A 5 16.08 -21.10 -56.66
C VAL A 5 17.46 -21.13 -55.95
N ARG A 6 18.04 -19.94 -55.67
CA ARG A 6 18.30 -19.46 -54.29
C ARG A 6 18.66 -17.97 -54.25
N VAL A 7 18.01 -17.29 -53.32
CA VAL A 7 17.97 -15.84 -53.10
C VAL A 7 18.55 -15.56 -51.71
N LEU A 8 19.46 -14.58 -51.63
CA LEU A 8 19.86 -13.71 -50.48
C LEU A 8 20.52 -14.38 -49.25
N PRO A 9 21.13 -13.63 -48.30
CA PRO A 9 21.81 -12.31 -48.34
C PRO A 9 23.16 -12.31 -47.57
N ALA A 10 23.94 -11.23 -47.68
CA ALA A 10 24.90 -10.84 -46.63
C ALA A 10 24.51 -9.44 -46.14
N LEU A 11 23.68 -9.40 -45.10
CA LEU A 11 23.32 -8.15 -44.41
C LEU A 11 24.32 -7.95 -43.28
N VAL A 12 25.09 -6.86 -43.37
CA VAL A 12 26.03 -6.42 -42.34
C VAL A 12 25.24 -5.97 -41.11
N ALA A 13 25.56 -6.55 -39.95
CA ALA A 13 24.96 -6.19 -38.67
C ALA A 13 25.45 -4.81 -38.22
N ALA A 14 24.53 -3.84 -38.13
CA ALA A 14 24.75 -2.62 -37.38
C ALA A 14 24.43 -2.91 -35.90
N ILE A 15 25.47 -2.95 -35.06
CA ILE A 15 25.34 -3.02 -33.61
C ILE A 15 24.85 -1.65 -33.14
N SER A 16 23.54 -1.52 -32.90
CA SER A 16 22.99 -0.39 -32.18
C SER A 16 23.29 -0.56 -30.69
N CYS A 17 24.22 0.23 -30.16
CA CYS A 17 24.32 0.49 -28.73
C CYS A 17 23.01 1.15 -28.28
N PHE A 18 22.06 0.36 -27.79
CA PHE A 18 21.01 0.88 -26.93
C PHE A 18 21.64 1.14 -25.57
N THR A 19 21.95 2.40 -25.29
CA THR A 19 21.97 2.86 -23.90
C THR A 19 20.56 2.63 -23.38
N ALA A 20 20.37 1.56 -22.61
CA ALA A 20 19.19 1.42 -21.78
C ALA A 20 19.21 2.62 -20.83
N LEU A 21 18.47 3.67 -21.18
CA LEU A 21 17.93 4.57 -20.17
C LEU A 21 17.17 3.64 -19.25
N ALA A 22 17.64 3.52 -18.01
CA ALA A 22 16.83 2.93 -16.95
C ALA A 22 15.55 3.77 -16.92
N ILE A 23 14.51 3.27 -17.59
CA ILE A 23 13.16 3.68 -17.29
C ILE A 23 13.03 3.29 -15.83
N ASP A 24 12.91 4.29 -14.97
CA ASP A 24 12.46 4.10 -13.60
C ASP A 24 11.05 3.53 -13.71
N VAL A 25 10.95 2.22 -13.94
CA VAL A 25 9.71 1.48 -13.89
C VAL A 25 9.32 1.62 -12.42
N PRO A 26 8.24 2.35 -12.08
CA PRO A 26 7.82 2.45 -10.70
C PRO A 26 7.71 1.02 -10.20
N SER A 27 8.50 0.64 -9.19
CA SER A 27 8.51 -0.75 -8.73
C SER A 27 7.05 -1.09 -8.38
N PRO A 28 6.43 -2.03 -9.09
CA PRO A 28 5.00 -2.25 -8.93
C PRO A 28 4.78 -2.77 -7.52
N ARG A 29 3.85 -2.15 -6.80
CA ARG A 29 3.36 -2.74 -5.55
C ARG A 29 2.73 -4.08 -5.90
N ASN A 30 3.15 -5.14 -5.21
CA ASN A 30 2.58 -6.46 -5.38
C ASN A 30 2.62 -7.24 -4.05
N LEU A 31 1.80 -8.28 -3.99
CA LEU A 31 1.80 -9.26 -2.91
C LEU A 31 1.61 -10.66 -3.49
N ASN A 32 2.65 -11.48 -3.38
CA ASN A 32 2.63 -12.89 -3.71
C ASN A 32 2.24 -13.67 -2.46
N ALA A 33 1.09 -14.33 -2.48
CA ALA A 33 0.58 -15.12 -1.37
C ALA A 33 0.76 -16.61 -1.64
N TYR A 34 1.26 -17.32 -0.63
CA TYR A 34 1.58 -18.74 -0.67
C TYR A 34 0.74 -19.49 0.38
N ASN A 35 0.29 -20.70 0.01
CA ASN A 35 -0.49 -21.58 0.88
C ASN A 35 0.36 -22.66 1.59
N ASN A 36 1.67 -22.67 1.34
CA ASN A 36 2.66 -23.47 2.04
C ASN A 36 3.49 -22.60 2.98
N SER A 37 4.20 -23.23 3.92
CA SER A 37 4.96 -22.52 4.96
C SER A 37 6.33 -22.00 4.49
N ALA A 38 6.64 -22.13 3.19
CA ALA A 38 7.88 -21.67 2.56
C ALA A 38 7.54 -20.89 1.28
N ALA A 39 8.31 -19.83 0.97
CA ALA A 39 8.10 -19.01 -0.22
C ALA A 39 8.77 -19.63 -1.48
N ASP A 40 8.49 -20.91 -1.74
CA ASP A 40 9.19 -21.72 -2.75
C ASP A 40 8.26 -22.48 -3.72
N GLY A 41 6.95 -22.25 -3.61
CA GLY A 41 5.92 -22.90 -4.42
C GLY A 41 5.15 -21.96 -5.35
N PRO A 42 4.06 -22.45 -5.97
CA PRO A 42 3.10 -21.60 -6.66
C PRO A 42 2.53 -20.54 -5.71
N TYR A 43 2.32 -19.34 -6.23
CA TYR A 43 1.70 -18.24 -5.50
C TYR A 43 0.51 -17.67 -6.27
N TYR A 44 -0.36 -16.99 -5.53
CA TYR A 44 -1.34 -16.09 -6.09
C TYR A 44 -0.81 -14.65 -5.99
N GLU A 45 -0.80 -13.91 -7.09
CA GLU A 45 -0.37 -12.51 -7.11
C GLU A 45 -1.55 -11.56 -6.92
N PHE A 46 -1.42 -10.65 -5.96
CA PHE A 46 -2.35 -9.55 -5.75
C PHE A 46 -1.68 -8.22 -6.15
N LEU A 47 -2.32 -7.53 -7.09
CA LEU A 47 -1.97 -6.17 -7.51
C LEU A 47 -3.03 -5.15 -7.08
N ASP A 48 -4.22 -5.63 -6.73
CA ASP A 48 -5.36 -4.83 -6.31
C ASP A 48 -6.07 -5.43 -5.09
N TYR A 49 -7.10 -4.75 -4.63
CA TYR A 49 -7.87 -5.16 -3.47
C TYR A 49 -8.62 -6.47 -3.76
N ALA A 50 -8.69 -7.33 -2.74
CA ALA A 50 -9.50 -8.54 -2.75
C ALA A 50 -10.44 -8.51 -1.54
N PRO A 51 -11.69 -8.04 -1.70
CA PRO A 51 -12.66 -7.99 -0.61
C PRO A 51 -13.09 -9.39 -0.14
N ASP A 52 -12.91 -10.42 -0.95
CA ASP A 52 -13.29 -11.79 -0.64
C ASP A 52 -12.32 -12.76 -1.33
N LEU A 53 -11.47 -13.42 -0.54
CA LEU A 53 -10.45 -14.33 -1.07
C LEU A 53 -11.02 -15.66 -1.58
N ARG A 54 -12.32 -15.93 -1.40
CA ARG A 54 -12.98 -17.10 -2.00
C ARG A 54 -13.00 -17.00 -3.52
N ASP A 55 -13.09 -15.79 -4.06
CA ASP A 55 -13.06 -15.53 -5.51
C ASP A 55 -11.72 -15.93 -6.15
N GLN A 56 -10.64 -15.96 -5.35
CA GLN A 56 -9.30 -16.38 -5.78
C GLN A 56 -8.94 -17.79 -5.30
N GLY A 57 -9.82 -18.46 -4.56
CA GLY A 57 -9.54 -19.76 -3.94
C GLY A 57 -8.45 -19.71 -2.86
N MET A 58 -8.22 -18.53 -2.26
CA MET A 58 -7.16 -18.29 -1.26
C MET A 58 -7.71 -18.06 0.16
N ASP A 59 -9.02 -18.11 0.35
CA ASP A 59 -9.69 -17.91 1.64
C ASP A 59 -9.12 -18.83 2.73
N ASN A 60 -8.73 -18.24 3.85
CA ASN A 60 -8.20 -18.96 5.02
C ASN A 60 -7.02 -19.89 4.70
N SER A 61 -6.23 -19.58 3.65
CA SER A 61 -5.14 -20.46 3.19
C SER A 61 -3.77 -19.79 3.15
N ILE A 62 -3.70 -18.45 3.26
CA ILE A 62 -2.46 -17.70 3.17
C ILE A 62 -1.58 -18.00 4.40
N LYS A 63 -0.36 -18.50 4.14
CA LYS A 63 0.63 -18.82 5.18
C LYS A 63 1.87 -17.95 5.09
N VAL A 64 2.29 -17.60 3.87
CA VAL A 64 3.43 -16.73 3.62
C VAL A 64 3.02 -15.70 2.59
N VAL A 65 3.50 -14.48 2.75
CA VAL A 65 3.41 -13.45 1.72
C VAL A 65 4.78 -12.86 1.43
N CYS A 66 5.02 -12.51 0.18
CA CYS A 66 6.22 -11.79 -0.24
C CYS A 66 5.84 -10.65 -1.18
N GLY A 67 6.57 -9.55 -1.17
CA GLY A 67 6.31 -8.46 -2.09
C GLY A 67 6.78 -7.11 -1.56
N THR A 68 6.13 -6.06 -2.07
CA THR A 68 6.50 -4.67 -1.82
C THR A 68 5.26 -3.86 -1.41
N GLY A 69 5.50 -2.72 -0.75
CA GLY A 69 4.46 -1.79 -0.34
C GLY A 69 3.83 -2.11 1.01
N VAL A 70 2.68 -1.46 1.26
CA VAL A 70 1.89 -1.62 2.49
C VAL A 70 0.61 -2.38 2.17
N TRP A 71 0.45 -3.56 2.76
CA TRP A 71 -0.69 -4.45 2.63
C TRP A 71 -1.33 -4.73 3.99
N LEU A 72 -2.65 -4.79 3.98
CA LEU A 72 -3.51 -5.05 5.13
C LEU A 72 -4.25 -6.37 4.85
N LEU A 73 -4.00 -7.39 5.66
CA LEU A 73 -4.59 -8.72 5.51
C LEU A 73 -5.53 -8.99 6.67
N TYR A 74 -6.81 -9.23 6.37
CA TYR A 74 -7.89 -9.20 7.34
C TYR A 74 -8.39 -10.60 7.67
N ASP A 75 -8.72 -10.83 8.94
CA ASP A 75 -9.38 -12.06 9.42
C ASP A 75 -10.91 -12.05 9.19
N GLY A 76 -11.41 -11.15 8.35
CA GLY A 76 -12.80 -11.09 7.92
C GLY A 76 -12.92 -10.65 6.46
N TYR A 77 -14.09 -10.88 5.87
CA TYR A 77 -14.43 -10.42 4.51
C TYR A 77 -14.65 -8.89 4.47
N TYR A 78 -14.56 -8.32 3.27
CA TYR A 78 -14.81 -6.90 2.99
C TYR A 78 -14.02 -5.94 3.90
N TYR A 79 -12.75 -6.28 4.18
CA TYR A 79 -11.85 -5.49 5.02
C TYR A 79 -12.35 -5.31 6.47
N GLY A 80 -13.16 -6.26 6.94
CA GLY A 80 -13.61 -6.38 8.32
C GLY A 80 -12.61 -7.15 9.17
N VAL A 81 -12.83 -7.16 10.48
CA VAL A 81 -12.04 -7.95 11.44
C VAL A 81 -12.95 -8.68 12.39
N GLU A 82 -12.55 -9.88 12.80
CA GLU A 82 -13.28 -10.67 13.79
C GLU A 82 -12.77 -10.44 15.21
N LYS A 83 -11.45 -10.36 15.40
CA LYS A 83 -10.87 -10.20 16.75
C LYS A 83 -9.67 -9.26 16.81
N GLU A 84 -8.69 -9.46 15.94
CA GLU A 84 -7.49 -8.62 15.89
C GLU A 84 -7.58 -7.64 14.72
N GLY A 85 -6.83 -6.54 14.76
CA GLY A 85 -6.65 -5.70 13.57
C GLY A 85 -6.08 -6.50 12.37
N PRO A 86 -5.98 -5.93 11.17
CA PRO A 86 -5.36 -6.62 10.05
C PRO A 86 -3.88 -6.90 10.33
N ALA A 87 -3.37 -8.00 9.77
CA ALA A 87 -1.94 -8.20 9.68
C ALA A 87 -1.37 -7.12 8.74
N LEU A 88 -0.55 -6.23 9.30
CA LEU A 88 0.16 -5.21 8.53
C LEU A 88 1.44 -5.81 7.95
N PHE A 89 1.50 -5.89 6.62
CA PHE A 89 2.72 -6.16 5.89
C PHE A 89 3.22 -4.85 5.27
N ALA A 90 4.38 -4.36 5.69
CA ALA A 90 4.98 -3.13 5.16
C ALA A 90 6.46 -3.39 4.87
N ASN A 91 6.83 -3.50 3.59
CA ASN A 91 8.20 -3.77 3.18
C ASN A 91 8.54 -3.09 1.85
N GLY A 92 9.78 -2.63 1.71
CA GLY A 92 10.32 -2.24 0.40
C GLY A 92 10.46 -3.45 -0.52
N TYR A 93 11.00 -4.55 -0.01
CA TYR A 93 10.94 -5.90 -0.57
C TYR A 93 11.18 -6.90 0.56
N GLY A 94 10.39 -7.95 0.66
CA GLY A 94 10.56 -8.95 1.71
C GLY A 94 9.41 -9.95 1.80
N CYS A 95 9.49 -10.83 2.81
CA CYS A 95 8.48 -11.85 3.07
C CYS A 95 8.06 -11.86 4.55
N ALA A 96 6.81 -12.24 4.82
CA ALA A 96 6.28 -12.49 6.15
C ALA A 96 5.64 -13.87 6.22
N ASN A 97 5.90 -14.61 7.32
CA ASN A 97 5.35 -15.94 7.55
C ASN A 97 4.35 -15.90 8.71
N TYR A 98 3.11 -16.27 8.42
CA TYR A 98 1.98 -16.27 9.35
C TYR A 98 1.71 -17.64 9.98
N THR A 99 2.48 -18.69 9.65
CA THR A 99 2.26 -20.08 10.11
C THR A 99 2.14 -20.21 11.63
N ASN A 100 2.87 -19.39 12.38
CA ASN A 100 2.85 -19.39 13.85
C ASN A 100 2.25 -18.11 14.44
N SER A 101 1.36 -17.45 13.69
CA SER A 101 0.73 -16.19 14.09
C SER A 101 -0.77 -16.37 14.35
N TYR A 102 -1.41 -15.35 14.94
CA TYR A 102 -2.86 -15.32 15.10
C TYR A 102 -3.62 -15.48 13.76
N TYR A 103 -3.03 -15.00 12.66
CA TYR A 103 -3.63 -14.97 11.31
C TYR A 103 -3.52 -16.29 10.55
N TYR A 104 -2.90 -17.32 11.14
CA TYR A 104 -2.81 -18.64 10.53
C TYR A 104 -4.21 -19.20 10.21
N ASP A 105 -4.44 -19.52 8.94
CA ASP A 105 -5.71 -20.02 8.41
C ASP A 105 -6.93 -19.11 8.71
N LYS A 106 -6.73 -17.78 8.70
CA LYS A 106 -7.82 -16.79 8.94
C LYS A 106 -7.98 -15.69 7.91
N ILE A 107 -6.96 -15.44 7.08
CA ILE A 107 -6.97 -14.30 6.18
C ILE A 107 -8.04 -14.52 5.10
N SER A 108 -9.03 -13.62 5.05
CA SER A 108 -10.24 -13.74 4.23
C SER A 108 -10.43 -12.56 3.26
N SER A 109 -9.77 -11.43 3.50
CA SER A 109 -9.71 -10.31 2.56
C SER A 109 -8.38 -9.55 2.68
N LEU A 110 -8.02 -8.78 1.67
CA LEU A 110 -6.84 -7.93 1.69
C LEU A 110 -7.00 -6.66 0.86
N ARG A 111 -6.29 -5.60 1.25
CA ARG A 111 -6.13 -4.37 0.47
C ARG A 111 -4.76 -3.76 0.72
N TYR A 112 -4.32 -2.90 -0.18
CA TYR A 112 -3.11 -2.12 0.01
C TYR A 112 -3.41 -0.71 0.53
N ALA A 113 -2.41 -0.08 1.14
CA ALA A 113 -2.37 1.36 1.33
C ALA A 113 -1.34 1.99 0.37
N GLY A 114 -1.57 3.24 -0.01
CA GLY A 114 -0.72 3.99 -0.95
C GLY A 114 -1.25 4.09 -2.37
N SER A 115 -0.41 4.60 -3.27
CA SER A 115 -0.81 4.93 -4.65
C SER A 115 -1.01 3.71 -5.54
N PRO A 116 -2.02 3.67 -6.42
CA PRO A 116 -2.14 2.59 -7.42
C PRO A 116 -0.96 2.52 -8.41
N ASN A 117 -0.18 3.59 -8.55
CA ASN A 117 0.83 3.72 -9.61
C ASN A 117 2.29 3.49 -9.15
N GLY A 118 2.52 3.27 -7.85
CA GLY A 118 3.87 3.07 -7.31
C GLY A 118 3.85 2.94 -5.79
N PHE A 119 4.66 2.02 -5.26
CA PHE A 119 4.63 1.68 -3.84
C PHE A 119 5.08 2.82 -2.92
N ASP A 120 5.94 3.73 -3.41
CA ASP A 120 6.47 4.87 -2.63
C ASP A 120 5.97 6.25 -3.12
N ASN A 121 4.88 6.27 -3.89
CA ASN A 121 4.29 7.53 -4.32
C ASN A 121 3.52 8.20 -3.17
N ALA A 122 3.61 9.53 -3.11
CA ALA A 122 2.87 10.36 -2.14
C ALA A 122 1.36 10.08 -2.21
N TYR A 123 0.81 9.55 -1.12
CA TYR A 123 -0.60 9.15 -1.03
C TYR A 123 -1.07 9.13 0.42
N TYR A 124 -2.38 9.29 0.62
CA TYR A 124 -3.04 9.05 1.91
C TYR A 124 -4.21 8.09 1.73
N ASN A 125 -4.46 7.30 2.78
CA ASN A 125 -5.62 6.44 2.96
C ASN A 125 -6.20 6.73 4.34
N LEU A 126 -7.48 7.09 4.39
CA LEU A 126 -8.26 7.33 5.60
C LEU A 126 -9.30 6.23 5.74
N TYR A 127 -9.49 5.72 6.94
CA TYR A 127 -10.39 4.60 7.20
C TYR A 127 -11.44 4.95 8.24
N GLU A 128 -12.65 4.44 8.02
CA GLU A 128 -13.79 4.61 8.93
C GLU A 128 -13.55 3.95 10.30
N GLY A 129 -12.95 2.77 10.32
CA GLY A 129 -12.68 2.05 11.56
C GLY A 129 -11.26 2.23 12.06
N GLY A 130 -11.07 2.03 13.37
CA GLY A 130 -9.76 1.79 13.95
C GLY A 130 -9.10 0.55 13.33
N GLY A 131 -7.77 0.49 13.38
CA GLY A 131 -7.01 -0.62 12.78
C GLY A 131 -7.22 -0.75 11.27
N PHE A 132 -7.49 0.36 10.57
CA PHE A 132 -7.62 0.38 9.11
C PHE A 132 -8.76 -0.49 8.59
N THR A 133 -9.93 -0.48 9.24
CA THR A 133 -11.09 -1.30 8.86
C THR A 133 -12.19 -0.45 8.20
N GLY A 134 -13.14 -1.12 7.54
CA GLY A 134 -14.31 -0.46 6.95
C GLY A 134 -14.00 0.40 5.72
N ASN A 135 -14.85 1.41 5.48
CA ASN A 135 -14.79 2.26 4.29
C ASN A 135 -13.50 3.09 4.21
N GLU A 136 -13.08 3.45 3.01
CA GLU A 136 -11.78 4.10 2.75
C GLU A 136 -11.88 5.32 1.82
N PHE A 137 -11.50 6.50 2.34
CA PHE A 137 -11.26 7.69 1.52
C PHE A 137 -9.76 7.84 1.25
N LYS A 138 -9.36 7.98 -0.01
CA LYS A 138 -7.93 7.97 -0.38
C LYS A 138 -7.63 8.92 -1.53
N GLY A 139 -6.36 9.35 -1.63
CA GLY A 139 -5.95 10.23 -2.71
C GLY A 139 -4.50 10.72 -2.61
N ASN A 140 -4.12 11.53 -3.59
CA ASN A 140 -2.80 12.17 -3.69
C ASN A 140 -2.87 13.68 -3.93
N LYS A 141 -4.04 14.29 -3.72
CA LYS A 141 -4.29 15.73 -3.86
C LYS A 141 -4.92 16.25 -2.59
N ASN A 142 -4.86 17.56 -2.39
CA ASN A 142 -5.58 18.19 -1.29
C ASN A 142 -7.08 17.91 -1.42
N ALA A 143 -7.71 17.62 -0.30
CA ALA A 143 -9.14 17.36 -0.18
C ALA A 143 -9.73 18.34 0.85
N PRO A 144 -10.52 19.35 0.42
CA PRO A 144 -11.12 20.33 1.33
C PRO A 144 -12.22 19.71 2.22
N ASP A 145 -12.73 18.55 1.85
CA ASP A 145 -13.58 17.68 2.66
C ASP A 145 -13.23 16.20 2.39
N VAL A 146 -13.45 15.32 3.36
CA VAL A 146 -13.29 13.85 3.20
C VAL A 146 -14.60 13.15 2.84
N SER A 147 -15.57 13.90 2.28
CA SER A 147 -16.83 13.41 1.74
C SER A 147 -17.59 12.51 2.72
N TYR A 148 -17.89 11.27 2.33
CA TYR A 148 -18.67 10.31 3.11
C TYR A 148 -18.01 9.84 4.41
N LEU A 149 -16.70 10.13 4.60
CA LEU A 149 -15.98 9.92 5.86
C LEU A 149 -15.91 11.17 6.76
N ASP A 150 -16.64 12.25 6.44
CA ASP A 150 -16.67 13.43 7.30
C ASP A 150 -17.10 13.05 8.73
N MET A 151 -16.23 13.36 9.69
CA MET A 151 -16.40 12.98 11.09
C MET A 151 -16.56 11.47 11.32
N LYS A 152 -15.87 10.64 10.53
CA LYS A 152 -15.87 9.18 10.69
C LYS A 152 -14.48 8.55 10.61
N VAL A 153 -13.44 9.35 10.43
CA VAL A 153 -12.07 8.83 10.27
C VAL A 153 -11.52 8.40 11.64
N SER A 154 -11.14 7.14 11.75
CA SER A 154 -10.59 6.55 12.98
C SER A 154 -9.17 6.01 12.86
N SER A 155 -8.69 5.78 11.63
CA SER A 155 -7.30 5.42 11.37
C SER A 155 -6.84 5.93 10.01
N LEU A 156 -5.53 6.06 9.82
CA LEU A 156 -4.95 6.50 8.55
C LEU A 156 -3.59 5.87 8.26
N ILE A 157 -3.25 5.82 6.98
CA ILE A 157 -1.92 5.49 6.48
C ILE A 157 -1.51 6.53 5.44
N THR A 158 -0.27 6.99 5.49
CA THR A 158 0.34 7.76 4.39
C THR A 158 1.48 6.97 3.77
N SER A 159 1.72 7.18 2.47
CA SER A 159 2.86 6.61 1.74
C SER A 159 3.61 7.71 0.98
N GLY A 160 4.86 7.43 0.66
CA GLY A 160 5.76 8.32 -0.07
C GLY A 160 6.37 9.42 0.79
N GLU A 161 7.39 10.07 0.24
CA GLU A 161 8.25 11.04 0.96
C GLU A 161 7.52 12.30 1.45
N SER A 162 6.39 12.63 0.84
CA SER A 162 5.71 13.89 1.12
C SER A 162 5.00 13.86 2.47
N PRO A 163 5.16 14.90 3.32
CA PRO A 163 4.33 15.05 4.50
C PRO A 163 2.89 15.39 4.11
N TRP A 164 1.97 15.07 5.00
CA TRP A 164 0.55 15.38 4.88
C TRP A 164 0.03 16.06 6.14
N THR A 165 -0.82 17.07 5.99
CA THR A 165 -1.50 17.73 7.11
C THR A 165 -2.97 17.33 7.14
N PHE A 166 -3.42 16.83 8.28
CA PHE A 166 -4.80 16.43 8.55
C PHE A 166 -5.46 17.45 9.47
N PHE A 167 -6.66 17.89 9.10
CA PHE A 167 -7.38 18.99 9.75
C PHE A 167 -8.70 18.50 10.34
N THR A 168 -9.06 19.02 11.51
CA THR A 168 -10.34 18.72 12.15
C THR A 168 -11.51 19.55 11.62
N GLY A 169 -11.23 20.59 10.84
CA GLY A 169 -12.22 21.37 10.10
C GLY A 169 -12.19 21.10 8.60
N GLN A 170 -13.28 21.43 7.93
CA GLN A 170 -13.33 21.47 6.46
C GLN A 170 -12.56 22.68 5.92
N ASN A 171 -12.19 22.65 4.65
CA ASN A 171 -11.42 23.70 3.97
C ASN A 171 -10.13 24.06 4.72
N TYR A 172 -9.45 23.07 5.29
CA TYR A 172 -8.16 23.22 5.95
C TYR A 172 -8.21 24.14 7.19
N THR A 173 -9.31 24.07 7.95
CA THR A 173 -9.51 24.84 9.18
C THR A 173 -9.45 23.95 10.42
N GLY A 174 -9.48 24.55 11.61
CA GLY A 174 -9.51 23.83 12.89
C GLY A 174 -8.12 23.39 13.38
N GLU A 175 -8.10 22.43 14.30
CA GLU A 175 -6.85 21.81 14.74
C GLU A 175 -6.24 21.02 13.58
N ALA A 176 -4.92 21.07 13.46
CA ALA A 176 -4.18 20.40 12.41
C ALA A 176 -3.02 19.59 13.00
N LYS A 177 -2.72 18.45 12.37
CA LYS A 177 -1.51 17.66 12.61
C LYS A 177 -0.78 17.42 11.30
N CYS A 178 0.51 17.77 11.26
CA CYS A 178 1.39 17.48 10.14
C CYS A 178 2.10 16.15 10.40
N VAL A 179 2.00 15.21 9.46
CA VAL A 179 2.57 13.88 9.55
C VAL A 179 3.68 13.74 8.52
N TYR A 180 4.89 13.45 9.02
CA TYR A 180 5.99 12.97 8.19
C TYR A 180 5.97 11.44 8.13
N PRO A 181 6.23 10.85 6.95
CA PRO A 181 6.39 9.40 6.84
C PRO A 181 7.61 8.93 7.64
N ASN A 182 7.61 7.68 8.10
CA ASN A 182 8.82 6.98 8.52
C ASN A 182 9.53 6.40 7.29
N VAL A 183 10.84 6.19 7.38
CA VAL A 183 11.65 5.54 6.34
C VAL A 183 11.91 4.09 6.73
N ILE A 184 11.71 3.18 5.79
CA ILE A 184 12.24 1.81 5.88
C ILE A 184 13.14 1.52 4.68
N ASN A 185 14.19 0.75 4.94
CA ASN A 185 15.09 0.25 3.91
C ASN A 185 15.11 -1.28 4.01
N SER A 186 14.70 -1.96 2.95
CA SER A 186 14.70 -3.43 2.87
C SER A 186 15.31 -3.85 1.55
N ASP A 187 16.38 -4.64 1.60
CA ASP A 187 17.08 -5.18 0.42
C ASP A 187 17.44 -4.12 -0.65
N GLY A 188 17.86 -2.94 -0.20
CA GLY A 188 18.23 -1.84 -1.09
C GLY A 188 17.06 -1.06 -1.69
N VAL A 189 15.82 -1.37 -1.27
CA VAL A 189 14.61 -0.63 -1.61
C VAL A 189 14.18 0.23 -0.42
N THR A 190 14.07 1.52 -0.66
CA THR A 190 13.55 2.49 0.33
C THR A 190 12.04 2.65 0.15
N MET A 191 11.31 2.73 1.26
CA MET A 191 9.89 3.05 1.29
C MET A 191 9.59 4.02 2.43
N HIS A 192 8.68 4.94 2.18
CA HIS A 192 8.21 5.95 3.11
C HIS A 192 6.75 5.69 3.46
N TYR A 193 6.45 5.56 4.75
CA TYR A 193 5.07 5.43 5.19
C TYR A 193 4.87 5.81 6.65
N TYR A 194 3.66 6.26 7.00
CA TYR A 194 3.25 6.43 8.39
C TYR A 194 1.94 5.69 8.64
N VAL A 195 1.80 5.13 9.84
CA VAL A 195 0.60 4.39 10.25
C VAL A 195 0.06 4.96 11.56
N ALA A 196 -1.23 5.25 11.57
CA ALA A 196 -1.98 5.60 12.76
C ALA A 196 -3.22 4.71 12.86
N GLY A 197 -3.09 3.58 13.55
CA GLY A 197 -4.18 2.61 13.76
C GLY A 197 -5.29 3.12 14.71
N SER A 198 -5.06 4.25 15.37
CA SER A 198 -5.99 4.94 16.26
C SER A 198 -5.69 6.44 16.25
N MET A 199 -6.69 7.29 16.01
CA MET A 199 -6.51 8.75 16.03
C MET A 199 -5.96 9.25 17.36
N GLN A 200 -6.53 8.80 18.49
CA GLN A 200 -6.15 9.35 19.78
C GLN A 200 -4.72 8.98 20.19
N TYR A 201 -4.33 7.72 19.98
CA TYR A 201 -3.01 7.25 20.39
C TYR A 201 -1.88 7.79 19.49
N TYR A 202 -2.07 7.76 18.17
CA TYR A 202 -1.01 8.09 17.22
C TYR A 202 -1.00 9.54 16.78
N MET A 203 -2.18 10.17 16.68
CA MET A 203 -2.33 11.54 16.20
C MET A 203 -2.54 12.56 17.33
N GLY A 204 -2.91 12.11 18.52
CA GLY A 204 -3.34 13.00 19.61
C GLY A 204 -4.61 13.79 19.27
N LEU A 205 -5.39 13.30 18.31
CA LEU A 205 -6.66 13.90 17.89
C LEU A 205 -7.82 13.08 18.44
N ALA A 206 -8.96 13.72 18.68
CA ALA A 206 -10.18 12.99 18.97
C ALA A 206 -10.51 12.03 17.83
N ASP A 207 -11.05 10.86 18.17
CA ASP A 207 -11.57 9.95 17.16
C ASP A 207 -12.68 10.64 16.35
N ASN A 208 -12.85 10.24 15.07
CA ASN A 208 -13.90 10.81 14.20
C ASN A 208 -13.80 12.33 14.00
N SER A 209 -12.59 12.89 14.06
CA SER A 209 -12.39 14.35 13.98
C SER A 209 -11.82 14.86 12.66
N ILE A 210 -11.18 14.03 11.83
CA ILE A 210 -10.59 14.50 10.56
C ILE A 210 -11.69 14.83 9.56
N ARG A 211 -11.56 16.00 8.93
CA ARG A 211 -12.53 16.54 7.96
C ARG A 211 -11.90 17.02 6.66
N SER A 212 -10.61 17.37 6.64
CA SER A 212 -9.91 17.73 5.41
C SER A 212 -8.41 17.38 5.46
N VAL A 213 -7.78 17.28 4.29
CA VAL A 213 -6.38 16.84 4.14
C VAL A 213 -5.67 17.68 3.10
N ALA A 214 -4.44 18.12 3.39
CA ALA A 214 -3.61 18.83 2.42
C ALA A 214 -2.18 18.27 2.40
N LYS A 215 -1.57 18.25 1.22
CA LYS A 215 -0.18 17.89 1.03
C LYS A 215 0.73 18.98 1.60
N GLY A 216 1.83 18.56 2.21
CA GLY A 216 2.78 19.45 2.87
C GLY A 216 2.55 19.53 4.38
N CYS A 217 3.51 20.12 5.07
CA CYS A 217 3.45 20.40 6.49
C CYS A 217 2.92 21.83 6.72
N LEU A 218 1.64 21.93 7.09
CA LEU A 218 0.90 23.20 7.23
C LEU A 218 0.50 23.48 8.68
N SER A 219 1.16 22.81 9.63
CA SER A 219 0.91 22.94 11.06
C SER A 219 2.21 22.75 11.84
N ASP A 220 2.36 23.49 12.93
CA ASP A 220 3.47 23.34 13.88
C ASP A 220 3.31 22.10 14.77
N ASN A 221 2.12 21.47 14.78
CA ASN A 221 1.90 20.21 15.47
C ASN A 221 2.39 19.04 14.61
N ILE A 222 3.68 18.72 14.75
CA ILE A 222 4.36 17.73 13.91
C ILE A 222 4.34 16.35 14.57
N ILE A 223 4.10 15.34 13.74
CA ILE A 223 4.21 13.92 14.04
C ILE A 223 5.28 13.33 13.12
N GLY A 224 6.22 12.60 13.70
CA GLY A 224 7.42 12.12 12.99
C GLY A 224 8.46 13.23 12.82
N HIS A 225 9.36 13.06 11.85
CA HIS A 225 10.40 14.04 11.55
C HIS A 225 10.67 14.12 10.04
N PRO A 226 11.15 15.26 9.53
CA PRO A 226 11.69 15.35 8.17
C PRO A 226 12.87 14.38 8.01
N HIS A 227 13.06 13.89 6.79
CA HIS A 227 14.22 13.09 6.38
C HIS A 227 15.05 13.86 5.35
#